data_AF-A0A920SZV8-F1
#
_entry.id   AF-A0A920SZV8-F1
#
_cell.length_a   1.000
_cell.length_b   1.000
_cell.length_c   1.000
_cell.angle_alpha   90.00
_cell.angle_beta   90.00
_cell.angle_gamma   90.00
#
_symmetry.space_group_name_H-M   'P 1'
#
loop_
_entity.id
_entity.type
_entity.pdbx_description
1 polymer ?
#
loop_
_entity_poly.entity_id
_entity_poly.type
_entity_poly.pdbx_seq_one_letter_code
_entity_poly.pdbx_strand_id
1 'polypeptide(L)'
;MAWMHKNVHQLFPTVNVYRAGPVKNLELVPNPEINQFVISTEDGDMSFCQFFGKRLTTTLGMLVLHQGVIVFESYPRMKAFEKPIYWSVAKVMPALLVRLLEERGLIDVEKEIDFYLPELAESDFAGVKVRNILDMSTGLDCQDEYQDRQSCYYQYSMAIGDGFREEDAPDNPYDFLANLEVSRHSDQGKEFSYSGVNTFVLAWLVEKITNEPFHDIFSREIGGR
;
A
#
# COMPACT_ATOMS: atom_id res chain seq x y z
N MET A 1 20.02 0.72 -0.87
CA MET A 1 18.56 0.89 -0.69
C MET A 1 18.03 2.27 -1.07
N ALA A 2 18.62 3.40 -0.63
CA ALA A 2 18.06 4.74 -0.90
C ALA A 2 17.90 5.12 -2.40
N TRP A 3 18.77 4.61 -3.29
CA TRP A 3 18.61 4.84 -4.73
C TRP A 3 17.36 4.13 -5.28
N MET A 4 17.22 2.82 -5.02
CA MET A 4 16.06 2.04 -5.49
C MET A 4 14.74 2.67 -5.02
N HIS A 5 14.64 3.07 -3.75
CA HIS A 5 13.42 3.67 -3.22
C HIS A 5 12.97 4.94 -3.97
N LYS A 6 13.85 5.63 -4.70
CA LYS A 6 13.50 6.83 -5.48
C LYS A 6 13.37 6.56 -6.97
N ASN A 7 13.77 5.37 -7.42
CA ASN A 7 13.94 5.02 -8.83
C ASN A 7 13.22 3.71 -9.19
N VAL A 8 12.18 3.31 -8.43
CA VAL A 8 11.40 2.09 -8.69
C VAL A 8 10.85 2.04 -10.12
N HIS A 9 10.44 3.18 -10.67
CA HIS A 9 10.00 3.32 -12.06
C HIS A 9 11.07 2.97 -13.12
N GLN A 10 12.35 2.89 -12.74
CA GLN A 10 13.44 2.46 -13.63
C GLN A 10 13.71 0.95 -13.53
N LEU A 11 13.12 0.27 -12.56
CA LEU A 11 13.33 -1.15 -12.28
C LEU A 11 12.12 -2.00 -12.65
N PHE A 12 10.91 -1.46 -12.47
CA PHE A 12 9.67 -2.18 -12.69
C PHE A 12 8.79 -1.45 -13.71
N PRO A 13 7.96 -2.21 -14.48
CA PRO A 13 6.84 -1.61 -15.20
C PRO A 13 5.97 -0.81 -14.25
N THR A 14 5.64 0.42 -14.63
CA THR A 14 4.81 1.31 -13.82
C THR A 14 3.76 2.00 -14.69
N VAL A 15 2.65 2.34 -14.07
CA VAL A 15 1.62 3.22 -14.63
C VAL A 15 1.66 4.56 -13.92
N ASN A 16 1.21 5.61 -14.61
CA ASN A 16 1.13 6.93 -14.03
C ASN A 16 -0.23 7.14 -13.38
N VAL A 17 -0.22 7.52 -12.10
CA VAL A 17 -1.36 8.17 -11.47
C VAL A 17 -1.23 9.67 -11.74
N TYR A 18 -2.13 10.19 -12.58
CA TYR A 18 -2.09 11.59 -12.97
C TYR A 18 -2.85 12.45 -11.96
N ARG A 19 -2.31 13.62 -11.65
CA ARG A 19 -3.10 14.68 -11.03
C ARG A 19 -3.94 15.38 -12.09
N ALA A 20 -5.15 15.79 -11.73
CA ALA A 20 -5.98 16.68 -12.53
C ALA A 20 -6.43 17.87 -11.66
N GLY A 21 -6.95 18.92 -12.28
CA GLY A 21 -7.42 20.10 -11.54
C GLY A 21 -6.31 21.05 -11.04
N PRO A 22 -6.73 22.10 -10.29
CA PRO A 22 -5.83 23.14 -9.82
C PRO A 22 -4.91 22.66 -8.70
N VAL A 23 -3.66 23.14 -8.67
CA VAL A 23 -2.73 22.86 -7.56
C VAL A 23 -3.08 23.75 -6.38
N LYS A 24 -3.39 23.14 -5.23
CA LYS A 24 -3.48 23.84 -3.95
C LYS A 24 -2.09 23.94 -3.33
N ASN A 25 -1.47 25.12 -3.40
CA ASN A 25 -0.22 25.37 -2.68
C ASN A 25 -0.50 25.43 -1.18
N LEU A 26 0.31 24.70 -0.40
CA LEU A 26 0.28 24.77 1.05
C LEU A 26 1.23 25.89 1.50
N GLU A 27 0.78 26.67 2.48
CA GLU A 27 1.61 27.71 3.08
C GLU A 27 2.72 27.08 3.92
N LEU A 28 3.94 27.63 3.82
CA LEU A 28 5.10 27.22 4.61
C LEU A 28 5.34 28.24 5.74
N VAL A 29 5.09 27.83 6.98
CA VAL A 29 5.29 28.63 8.19
C VAL A 29 6.16 27.82 9.17
N PRO A 30 7.50 27.82 9.01
CA PRO A 30 8.37 26.94 9.78
C PRO A 30 8.30 27.21 11.29
N ASN A 31 8.14 26.16 12.08
CA ASN A 31 8.28 26.22 13.54
C ASN A 31 9.73 25.85 13.93
N PRO A 32 10.54 26.81 14.41
CA PRO A 32 11.93 26.54 14.79
C PRO A 32 12.07 25.56 15.96
N GLU A 33 11.05 25.43 16.82
CA GLU A 33 11.05 24.50 17.95
C GLU A 33 11.14 23.04 17.48
N ILE A 34 10.61 22.72 16.29
CA ILE A 34 10.69 21.36 15.72
C ILE A 34 12.14 20.96 15.52
N ASN A 35 13.00 21.85 15.02
CA ASN A 35 14.42 21.56 14.83
C ASN A 35 15.16 21.37 16.15
N GLN A 36 14.73 22.07 17.19
CA GLN A 36 15.36 22.08 18.51
C GLN A 36 14.82 20.99 19.44
N PHE A 37 13.71 20.35 19.06
CA PHE A 37 13.07 19.30 19.85
C PHE A 37 14.09 18.23 20.23
N VAL A 38 14.20 17.92 21.52
CA VAL A 38 15.19 16.97 22.03
C VAL A 38 14.68 15.55 21.81
N ILE A 39 15.47 14.75 21.11
CA ILE A 39 15.26 13.31 20.93
C ILE A 39 16.29 12.58 21.78
N SER A 40 15.81 11.68 22.63
CA SER A 40 16.65 10.71 23.33
C SER A 40 16.94 9.52 22.41
N THR A 41 18.22 9.23 22.21
CA THR A 41 18.69 8.09 21.42
C THR A 41 19.66 7.24 22.24
N GLU A 42 20.05 6.07 21.72
CA GLU A 42 21.07 5.23 22.37
C GLU A 42 22.44 5.95 22.50
N ASP A 43 22.73 6.90 21.60
CA ASP A 43 23.96 7.72 21.61
C ASP A 43 23.84 8.98 22.49
N GLY A 44 22.74 9.11 23.24
CA GLY A 44 22.40 10.26 24.09
C GLY A 44 21.38 11.22 23.47
N ASP A 45 21.09 12.30 24.20
CA ASP A 45 20.15 13.33 23.78
C ASP A 45 20.73 14.19 22.66
N MET A 46 19.93 14.46 21.63
CA MET A 46 20.28 15.38 20.56
C MET A 46 19.06 16.11 20.04
N SER A 47 19.27 17.26 19.39
CA SER A 47 18.17 17.95 18.71
C SER A 47 17.63 17.13 17.54
N PHE A 48 16.36 17.32 17.19
CA PHE A 48 15.72 16.70 16.05
C PHE A 48 16.48 16.99 14.76
N CYS A 49 16.96 18.22 14.58
CA CYS A 49 17.80 18.58 13.44
C CYS A 49 19.11 17.76 13.39
N GLN A 50 19.74 17.48 14.53
CA GLN A 50 20.95 16.65 14.58
C GLN A 50 20.63 15.18 14.30
N PHE A 51 19.55 14.65 14.86
CA PHE A 51 19.09 13.30 14.58
C PHE A 51 18.82 13.12 13.09
N PHE A 52 18.06 14.05 12.51
CA PHE A 52 17.62 14.01 11.12
C PHE A 52 18.74 14.31 10.11
N GLY A 53 19.66 15.22 10.45
CA GLY A 53 20.75 15.67 9.57
C GLY A 53 22.01 14.79 9.61
N LYS A 54 22.21 14.00 10.67
CA LYS A 54 23.30 13.00 10.71
C LYS A 54 22.90 11.75 9.93
N ARG A 55 23.89 10.91 9.57
CA ARG A 55 23.69 9.57 8.99
C ARG A 55 23.02 8.57 9.96
N LEU A 56 22.36 9.06 11.01
CA LEU A 56 21.64 8.27 12.00
C LEU A 56 20.27 7.83 11.48
N THR A 57 19.70 8.53 10.49
CA THR A 57 18.44 8.13 9.86
C THR A 57 18.64 7.77 8.40
N THR A 58 17.76 6.89 7.92
CA THR A 58 17.62 6.59 6.50
C THR A 58 16.53 7.42 5.82
N THR A 59 15.96 8.42 6.50
CA THR A 59 14.84 9.20 6.02
C THR A 59 15.17 9.94 4.72
N LEU A 60 14.31 9.80 3.72
CA LEU A 60 14.47 10.46 2.42
C LEU A 60 14.03 11.93 2.50
N GLY A 61 12.82 12.14 3.00
CA GLY A 61 12.23 13.43 3.28
C GLY A 61 11.17 13.32 4.38
N MET A 62 10.87 14.45 5.00
CA MET A 62 9.83 14.58 6.01
C MET A 62 9.13 15.91 5.83
N LEU A 63 7.81 15.88 6.07
CA LEU A 63 6.95 17.05 6.06
C LEU A 63 5.98 16.92 7.24
N VAL A 64 5.81 18.00 7.99
CA VAL A 64 4.84 18.09 9.09
C VAL A 64 3.81 19.15 8.73
N LEU A 65 2.56 18.71 8.61
CA LEU A 65 1.41 19.60 8.49
C LEU A 65 0.80 19.84 9.86
N HIS A 66 0.48 21.09 10.16
CA HIS A 66 -0.33 21.45 11.32
C HIS A 66 -1.39 22.47 10.87
N GLN A 67 -2.67 22.15 11.09
CA GLN A 67 -3.80 23.01 10.69
C GLN A 67 -3.78 23.44 9.21
N GLY A 68 -3.31 22.56 8.32
CA GLY A 68 -3.26 22.82 6.88
C GLY A 68 -2.07 23.66 6.41
N VAL A 69 -1.15 24.04 7.30
CA VAL A 69 0.11 24.71 6.94
C VAL A 69 1.29 23.76 7.16
N ILE A 70 2.32 23.89 6.33
CA ILE A 70 3.59 23.18 6.50
C ILE A 70 4.37 23.90 7.59
N VAL A 71 4.59 23.23 8.72
CA VAL A 71 5.39 23.78 9.84
C VAL A 71 6.82 23.25 9.86
N PHE A 72 7.11 22.22 9.08
CA PHE A 72 8.45 21.70 8.88
C PHE A 72 8.47 20.90 7.57
N GLU A 73 9.52 21.10 6.76
CA GLU A 73 9.85 20.22 5.65
C GLU A 73 11.36 20.13 5.48
N SER A 74 11.87 18.94 5.17
CA SER A 74 13.29 18.72 4.89
C SER A 74 13.50 17.43 4.10
N TYR A 75 14.41 17.48 3.12
CA TYR A 75 14.67 16.40 2.17
C TYR A 75 16.17 16.03 2.13
N PRO A 76 16.73 15.45 3.20
CA PRO A 76 18.18 15.26 3.35
C PRO A 76 18.74 14.24 2.36
N ARG A 77 17.90 13.35 1.83
CA ARG A 77 18.32 12.29 0.90
C ARG A 77 17.43 12.22 -0.33
N MET A 78 16.60 13.23 -0.61
CA MET A 78 15.80 13.32 -1.83
C MET A 78 15.63 14.78 -2.28
N LYS A 79 15.05 15.00 -3.46
CA LYS A 79 14.54 16.31 -3.88
C LYS A 79 13.03 16.37 -3.64
N ALA A 80 12.51 17.57 -3.43
CA ALA A 80 11.08 17.78 -3.19
C ALA A 80 10.17 17.25 -4.31
N PHE A 81 10.69 17.14 -5.54
CA PHE A 81 9.95 16.62 -6.69
C PHE A 81 10.14 15.11 -6.95
N GLU A 82 11.04 14.43 -6.23
CA GLU A 82 11.22 12.98 -6.36
C GLU A 82 10.03 12.25 -5.71
N LYS A 83 9.62 11.12 -6.29
CA LYS A 83 8.50 10.29 -5.81
C LYS A 83 9.03 8.97 -5.26
N PRO A 84 9.39 8.88 -3.96
CA PRO A 84 9.87 7.64 -3.41
C PRO A 84 8.74 6.61 -3.28
N ILE A 85 9.09 5.32 -3.35
CA ILE A 85 8.19 4.23 -2.98
C ILE A 85 7.80 4.39 -1.51
N TYR A 86 6.51 4.19 -1.25
CA TYR A 86 5.90 4.31 0.07
C TYR A 86 5.40 2.95 0.59
N TRP A 87 5.76 1.86 -0.10
CA TRP A 87 5.47 0.47 0.28
C TRP A 87 4.02 0.31 0.73
N SER A 88 3.81 -0.32 1.87
CA SER A 88 2.49 -0.65 2.40
C SER A 88 1.65 0.55 2.84
N VAL A 89 2.18 1.78 2.86
CA VAL A 89 1.33 2.97 2.93
C VAL A 89 0.35 2.99 1.74
N ALA A 90 0.70 2.37 0.61
CA ALA A 90 -0.16 2.22 -0.56
C ALA A 90 -1.50 1.52 -0.26
N LYS A 91 -1.58 0.68 0.78
CA LYS A 91 -2.76 -0.13 1.08
C LYS A 91 -4.01 0.71 1.41
N VAL A 92 -3.83 1.95 1.88
CA VAL A 92 -4.94 2.86 2.14
C VAL A 92 -5.65 3.31 0.86
N MET A 93 -4.99 3.23 -0.30
CA MET A 93 -5.54 3.69 -1.58
C MET A 93 -6.72 2.83 -2.05
N PRO A 94 -6.60 1.48 -2.20
CA PRO A 94 -7.76 0.65 -2.53
C PRO A 94 -8.82 0.67 -1.43
N ALA A 95 -8.43 0.70 -0.15
CA ALA A 95 -9.40 0.79 0.95
C ALA A 95 -10.28 2.07 0.87
N LEU A 96 -9.68 3.22 0.53
CA LEU A 96 -10.41 4.47 0.33
C LEU A 96 -11.39 4.38 -0.85
N LEU A 97 -10.98 3.79 -1.98
CA LEU A 97 -11.86 3.60 -3.13
C LEU A 97 -13.00 2.62 -2.83
N VAL A 98 -12.72 1.51 -2.13
CA VAL A 98 -13.76 0.60 -1.64
C VAL A 98 -14.77 1.34 -0.77
N ARG A 99 -14.31 2.19 0.16
CA ARG A 99 -15.19 3.02 0.98
C ARG A 99 -16.05 3.98 0.15
N LEU A 100 -15.47 4.65 -0.86
CA LEU A 100 -16.23 5.56 -1.74
C LEU A 100 -17.30 4.81 -2.55
N LEU A 101 -17.00 3.58 -2.99
CA LEU A 101 -17.93 2.72 -3.71
C LEU A 101 -19.01 2.14 -2.77
N GLU A 102 -18.66 1.87 -1.51
CA GLU A 102 -19.61 1.50 -0.45
C GLU A 102 -20.62 2.61 -0.19
N GLU A 103 -20.17 3.86 -0.03
CA GLU A 103 -21.04 5.01 0.17
C GLU A 103 -21.97 5.27 -1.03
N ARG A 104 -21.60 4.79 -2.22
CA ARG A 104 -22.43 4.85 -3.44
C ARG A 104 -23.38 3.66 -3.60
N GLY A 105 -23.35 2.69 -2.67
CA GLY A 105 -24.14 1.47 -2.75
C GLY A 105 -23.69 0.47 -3.83
N LEU A 106 -22.48 0.64 -4.38
CA LEU A 106 -21.90 -0.26 -5.39
C LEU A 106 -21.19 -1.45 -4.77
N ILE A 107 -20.69 -1.29 -3.54
CA ILE A 107 -20.10 -2.37 -2.73
C ILE A 107 -20.83 -2.42 -1.40
N ASP A 108 -21.31 -3.61 -1.04
CA ASP A 108 -21.65 -3.99 0.33
C ASP A 108 -20.51 -4.84 0.88
N VAL A 109 -19.82 -4.32 1.89
CA VAL A 109 -18.64 -4.97 2.48
C VAL A 109 -18.98 -6.18 3.35
N GLU A 110 -20.25 -6.36 3.71
CA GLU A 110 -20.71 -7.55 4.43
C GLU A 110 -20.94 -8.74 3.50
N LYS A 111 -20.91 -8.53 2.18
CA LYS A 111 -20.90 -9.61 1.20
C LYS A 111 -19.53 -10.24 1.05
N GLU A 112 -19.56 -11.49 0.61
CA GLU A 112 -18.41 -12.27 0.23
C GLU A 112 -17.74 -11.70 -1.04
N ILE A 113 -16.43 -11.84 -1.14
CA ILE A 113 -15.65 -11.25 -2.24
C ILE A 113 -15.97 -11.88 -3.59
N ASP A 114 -16.25 -13.18 -3.60
CA ASP A 114 -16.64 -13.98 -4.77
C ASP A 114 -18.02 -13.60 -5.33
N PHE A 115 -18.87 -12.91 -4.57
CA PHE A 115 -20.06 -12.25 -5.10
C PHE A 115 -19.70 -11.21 -6.18
N TYR A 116 -18.58 -10.50 -6.01
CA TYR A 116 -18.12 -9.48 -6.95
C TYR A 116 -17.07 -10.01 -7.93
N LEU A 117 -16.20 -10.91 -7.45
CA LEU A 117 -15.11 -11.53 -8.20
C LEU A 117 -15.40 -13.03 -8.34
N PRO A 118 -16.32 -13.45 -9.24
CA PRO A 118 -16.67 -14.87 -9.41
C PRO A 118 -15.46 -15.74 -9.79
N GLU A 119 -14.39 -15.14 -10.31
CA GLU A 119 -13.11 -15.81 -10.55
C GLU A 119 -12.47 -16.38 -9.28
N LEU A 120 -12.81 -15.87 -8.09
CA LEU A 120 -12.31 -16.36 -6.80
C LEU A 120 -13.17 -17.46 -6.18
N ALA A 121 -14.28 -17.86 -6.80
CA ALA A 121 -15.26 -18.79 -6.21
C ALA A 121 -14.70 -20.21 -5.95
N GLU A 122 -13.64 -20.61 -6.67
CA GLU A 122 -12.96 -21.91 -6.49
C GLU A 122 -11.64 -21.78 -5.72
N SER A 123 -11.30 -20.58 -5.23
CA SER A 123 -10.10 -20.31 -4.44
C SER A 123 -10.41 -20.30 -2.94
N ASP A 124 -9.38 -20.28 -2.11
CA ASP A 124 -9.55 -20.06 -0.67
C ASP A 124 -10.03 -18.64 -0.28
N PHE A 125 -10.15 -17.70 -1.22
CA PHE A 125 -10.89 -16.46 -0.99
C PHE A 125 -12.42 -16.64 -1.05
N ALA A 126 -12.92 -17.76 -1.57
CA ALA A 126 -14.35 -18.04 -1.64
C ALA A 126 -15.02 -17.91 -0.27
N GLY A 127 -16.17 -17.24 -0.25
CA GLY A 127 -16.93 -16.96 0.96
C GLY A 127 -16.29 -15.94 1.93
N VAL A 128 -15.10 -15.39 1.65
CA VAL A 128 -14.48 -14.40 2.54
C VAL A 128 -15.14 -13.04 2.36
N LYS A 129 -15.64 -12.43 3.44
CA LYS A 129 -16.26 -11.09 3.40
C LYS A 129 -15.26 -10.02 3.01
N VAL A 130 -15.69 -9.05 2.19
CA VAL A 130 -14.87 -7.87 1.84
C VAL A 130 -14.42 -7.12 3.11
N ARG A 131 -15.28 -7.03 4.14
CA ARG A 131 -14.95 -6.51 5.48
C ARG A 131 -13.72 -7.18 6.09
N ASN A 132 -13.67 -8.51 6.05
CA ASN A 132 -12.57 -9.27 6.64
C ASN A 132 -11.28 -9.14 5.82
N ILE A 133 -11.37 -8.90 4.51
CA ILE A 133 -10.21 -8.58 3.67
C ILE A 133 -9.66 -7.19 4.03
N LEU A 134 -10.53 -6.18 4.19
CA LEU A 134 -10.16 -4.82 4.63
C LEU A 134 -9.48 -4.84 6.00
N ASP A 135 -9.99 -5.66 6.91
CA ASP A 135 -9.49 -5.76 8.29
C ASP A 135 -8.28 -6.71 8.42
N MET A 136 -7.75 -7.23 7.31
CA MET A 136 -6.64 -8.18 7.28
C MET A 136 -6.91 -9.41 8.17
N SER A 137 -8.11 -9.97 8.09
CA SER A 137 -8.57 -11.07 8.95
C SER A 137 -9.23 -12.18 8.13
N THR A 138 -8.65 -12.53 7.00
CA THR A 138 -9.19 -13.58 6.11
C THR A 138 -9.09 -14.98 6.71
N GLY A 139 -8.17 -15.18 7.67
CA GLY A 139 -7.84 -16.47 8.26
C GLY A 139 -6.99 -17.37 7.36
N LEU A 140 -6.58 -16.90 6.18
CA LEU A 140 -5.77 -17.64 5.21
C LEU A 140 -4.29 -17.68 5.60
N ASP A 141 -3.63 -18.81 5.39
CA ASP A 141 -2.18 -18.97 5.56
C ASP A 141 -1.40 -18.37 4.38
N CYS A 142 -1.53 -17.05 4.22
CA CYS A 142 -0.87 -16.26 3.19
C CYS A 142 -0.40 -14.91 3.72
N GLN A 143 0.20 -14.92 4.92
CA GLN A 143 0.80 -13.74 5.54
C GLN A 143 2.06 -13.31 4.78
N ASP A 144 2.42 -12.04 4.87
CA ASP A 144 3.64 -11.51 4.26
C ASP A 144 4.88 -12.33 4.69
N GLU A 145 5.47 -13.07 3.76
CA GLU A 145 6.67 -13.89 3.95
C GLU A 145 7.65 -13.65 2.79
N TYR A 146 8.86 -13.21 3.13
CA TYR A 146 9.83 -12.67 2.17
C TYR A 146 11.08 -13.55 2.03
N GLN A 147 11.14 -14.69 2.73
CA GLN A 147 12.29 -15.59 2.75
C GLN A 147 11.94 -16.97 2.20
N ASP A 148 10.83 -17.54 2.66
CA ASP A 148 10.39 -18.85 2.19
C ASP A 148 9.71 -18.73 0.82
N ARG A 149 10.40 -19.20 -0.21
CA ARG A 149 9.92 -19.17 -1.61
C ARG A 149 8.72 -20.06 -1.86
N GLN A 150 8.45 -21.03 -0.99
CA GLN A 150 7.28 -21.90 -1.09
C GLN A 150 6.05 -21.32 -0.40
N SER A 151 6.22 -20.25 0.38
CA SER A 151 5.08 -19.58 1.02
C SER A 151 4.14 -18.96 -0.01
N CYS A 152 2.84 -18.94 0.31
CA CYS A 152 1.82 -18.34 -0.55
C CYS A 152 2.17 -16.90 -0.94
N TYR A 153 2.62 -16.08 0.01
CA TYR A 153 2.94 -14.69 -0.26
C TYR A 153 4.16 -14.53 -1.16
N TYR A 154 5.20 -15.36 -1.01
CA TYR A 154 6.36 -15.28 -1.90
C TYR A 154 6.00 -15.69 -3.32
N GLN A 155 5.16 -16.72 -3.49
CA GLN A 155 4.62 -17.12 -4.80
C GLN A 155 3.83 -15.97 -5.45
N TYR A 156 2.96 -15.30 -4.67
CA TYR A 156 2.29 -14.08 -5.10
C TYR A 156 3.28 -12.96 -5.48
N SER A 157 4.32 -12.74 -4.67
CA SER A 157 5.37 -11.74 -4.92
C SER A 157 6.09 -12.01 -6.24
N MET A 158 6.37 -13.27 -6.58
CA MET A 158 6.92 -13.64 -7.89
C MET A 158 5.93 -13.37 -9.03
N ALA A 159 4.63 -13.64 -8.82
CA ALA A 159 3.58 -13.40 -9.81
C ALA A 159 3.42 -11.92 -10.17
N ILE A 160 3.57 -11.02 -9.20
CA ILE A 160 3.58 -9.57 -9.45
C ILE A 160 4.94 -9.02 -9.89
N GLY A 161 5.97 -9.87 -9.98
CA GLY A 161 7.31 -9.51 -10.44
C GLY A 161 8.20 -8.83 -9.41
N ASP A 162 7.86 -8.86 -8.13
CA ASP A 162 8.67 -8.31 -7.02
C ASP A 162 9.65 -9.35 -6.43
N GLY A 163 9.22 -10.62 -6.39
CA GLY A 163 10.01 -11.75 -5.89
C GLY A 163 11.08 -12.24 -6.87
N PHE A 164 12.06 -12.99 -6.37
CA PHE A 164 13.04 -13.65 -7.23
C PHE A 164 12.35 -14.74 -8.05
N ARG A 165 12.28 -14.55 -9.36
CA ARG A 165 11.53 -15.41 -10.26
C ARG A 165 12.22 -16.76 -10.50
N GLU A 166 11.48 -17.83 -10.27
CA GLU A 166 11.86 -19.22 -10.60
C GLU A 166 11.17 -19.68 -11.89
N GLU A 167 11.57 -20.85 -12.43
CA GLU A 167 11.11 -21.33 -13.74
C GLU A 167 9.61 -21.67 -13.75
N ASP A 168 9.09 -22.13 -12.62
CA ASP A 168 7.69 -22.52 -12.39
C ASP A 168 6.87 -21.44 -11.67
N ALA A 169 7.43 -20.24 -11.51
CA ALA A 169 6.74 -19.13 -10.85
C ALA A 169 5.43 -18.77 -11.58
N PRO A 170 4.35 -18.43 -10.85
CA PRO A 170 3.12 -17.99 -11.50
C PRO A 170 3.36 -16.78 -12.40
N ASP A 171 2.71 -16.76 -13.57
CA ASP A 171 2.84 -15.69 -14.56
C ASP A 171 1.88 -14.53 -14.33
N ASN A 172 0.78 -14.80 -13.63
CA ASN A 172 -0.35 -13.89 -13.52
C ASN A 172 -0.88 -13.90 -12.08
N PRO A 173 -0.84 -12.77 -11.35
CA PRO A 173 -1.34 -12.71 -9.99
C PRO A 173 -2.86 -12.94 -9.90
N TYR A 174 -3.62 -12.61 -10.95
CA TYR A 174 -5.06 -12.87 -10.99
C TYR A 174 -5.34 -14.38 -11.05
N ASP A 175 -4.67 -15.10 -11.95
CA ASP A 175 -4.83 -16.55 -12.09
C ASP A 175 -4.28 -17.28 -10.86
N PHE A 176 -3.16 -16.81 -10.30
CA PHE A 176 -2.62 -17.35 -9.04
C PHE A 176 -3.66 -17.28 -7.91
N LEU A 177 -4.32 -16.14 -7.74
CA LEU A 177 -5.32 -15.97 -6.69
C LEU A 177 -6.63 -16.70 -6.98
N ALA A 178 -7.03 -16.79 -8.25
CA ALA A 178 -8.21 -17.55 -8.67
C ALA A 178 -8.08 -19.07 -8.42
N ASN A 179 -6.85 -19.59 -8.37
CA ASN A 179 -6.54 -20.99 -8.08
C ASN A 179 -5.82 -21.16 -6.75
N LEU A 180 -5.93 -20.19 -5.83
CA LEU A 180 -5.20 -20.23 -4.58
C LEU A 180 -5.74 -21.33 -3.67
N GLU A 181 -4.87 -22.27 -3.31
CA GLU A 181 -5.14 -23.34 -2.35
C GLU A 181 -4.15 -23.25 -1.17
N VAL A 182 -4.65 -22.85 0.00
CA VAL A 182 -3.88 -22.68 1.25
C VAL A 182 -4.71 -23.12 2.45
N SER A 183 -4.04 -23.50 3.54
CA SER A 183 -4.71 -23.75 4.80
C SER A 183 -5.26 -22.47 5.43
N ARG A 184 -6.12 -22.65 6.44
CA ARG A 184 -6.61 -21.57 7.30
C ARG A 184 -6.05 -21.75 8.71
N HIS A 185 -5.42 -20.72 9.26
CA HIS A 185 -5.02 -20.70 10.67
C HIS A 185 -6.17 -20.31 11.60
N SER A 186 -7.19 -19.62 11.09
CA SER A 186 -8.35 -19.19 11.87
C SER A 186 -9.60 -19.04 11.01
N ASP A 187 -10.77 -18.95 11.65
CA ASP A 187 -11.98 -18.50 10.99
C ASP A 187 -11.83 -17.02 10.57
N GLN A 188 -12.36 -16.66 9.40
CA GLN A 188 -12.34 -15.27 8.95
C GLN A 188 -13.01 -14.32 9.97
N GLY A 189 -12.45 -13.12 10.14
CA GLY A 189 -12.90 -12.10 11.07
C GLY A 189 -12.52 -12.35 12.54
N LYS A 190 -11.77 -13.43 12.84
CA LYS A 190 -11.36 -13.74 14.24
C LYS A 190 -9.97 -13.23 14.59
N GLU A 191 -9.01 -13.40 13.69
CA GLU A 191 -7.62 -13.04 13.95
C GLU A 191 -7.08 -12.13 12.85
N PHE A 192 -6.28 -11.14 13.27
CA PHE A 192 -5.56 -10.29 12.35
C PHE A 192 -4.33 -11.04 11.82
N SER A 193 -4.20 -11.09 10.50
CA SER A 193 -3.06 -11.65 9.77
C SER A 193 -2.73 -10.75 8.57
N TYR A 194 -1.59 -10.08 8.67
CA TYR A 194 -1.18 -9.06 7.70
C TYR A 194 -0.74 -9.70 6.36
N SER A 195 -1.43 -9.33 5.27
CA SER A 195 -1.12 -9.84 3.93
C SER A 195 -1.31 -8.79 2.83
N GLY A 196 -0.31 -8.58 2.00
CA GLY A 196 -0.38 -7.76 0.79
C GLY A 196 -1.34 -8.33 -0.26
N VAL A 197 -1.61 -9.65 -0.24
CA VAL A 197 -2.57 -10.30 -1.14
C VAL A 197 -3.97 -9.73 -0.94
N ASN A 198 -4.38 -9.51 0.32
CA ASN A 198 -5.67 -8.90 0.65
C ASN A 198 -5.84 -7.54 -0.05
N THR A 199 -4.78 -6.74 -0.08
CA THR A 199 -4.80 -5.42 -0.73
C THR A 199 -4.95 -5.53 -2.25
N PHE A 200 -4.30 -6.52 -2.87
CA PHE A 200 -4.46 -6.77 -4.30
C PHE A 200 -5.90 -7.17 -4.65
N VAL A 201 -6.50 -8.06 -3.88
CA VAL A 201 -7.91 -8.45 -4.05
C VAL A 201 -8.84 -7.23 -3.94
N LEU A 202 -8.59 -6.30 -3.01
CA LEU A 202 -9.36 -5.05 -2.91
C LEU A 202 -9.15 -4.12 -4.12
N ALA A 203 -7.94 -4.05 -4.67
CA ALA A 203 -7.69 -3.29 -5.90
C ALA A 203 -8.43 -3.91 -7.09
N TRP A 204 -8.39 -5.24 -7.23
CA TRP A 204 -9.12 -5.98 -8.26
C TRP A 204 -10.64 -5.78 -8.12
N LEU A 205 -11.18 -5.81 -6.89
CA LEU A 205 -12.58 -5.50 -6.63
C LEU A 205 -12.97 -4.11 -7.17
N VAL A 206 -12.14 -3.09 -6.90
CA VAL A 206 -12.37 -1.73 -7.41
C VAL A 206 -12.38 -1.72 -8.94
N GLU A 207 -11.41 -2.36 -9.59
CA GLU A 207 -11.35 -2.44 -11.06
C GLU A 207 -12.57 -3.16 -11.63
N LYS A 208 -13.01 -4.27 -11.02
CA LYS A 208 -14.18 -5.04 -11.46
C LYS A 208 -15.47 -4.21 -11.37
N ILE A 209 -15.68 -3.52 -10.26
CA ILE A 209 -16.90 -2.75 -10.00
C ILE A 209 -16.99 -1.51 -10.89
N THR A 210 -15.84 -0.90 -11.20
CA THR A 210 -15.78 0.33 -12.00
C THR A 210 -15.58 0.08 -13.48
N ASN A 211 -15.09 -1.09 -13.87
CA ASN A 211 -14.63 -1.41 -15.22
C ASN A 211 -13.58 -0.39 -15.74
N GLU A 212 -12.73 0.10 -14.84
CA GLU A 212 -11.63 1.03 -15.09
C GLU A 212 -10.34 0.48 -14.46
N PRO A 213 -9.16 0.69 -15.08
CA PRO A 213 -7.88 0.38 -14.44
C PRO A 213 -7.72 1.16 -13.11
N PHE A 214 -7.08 0.55 -12.11
CA PHE A 214 -7.00 1.11 -10.75
C PHE A 214 -6.42 2.53 -10.71
N HIS A 215 -5.38 2.79 -11.53
CA HIS A 215 -4.72 4.10 -11.57
C HIS A 215 -5.61 5.21 -12.15
N ASP A 216 -6.53 4.88 -13.05
CA ASP A 216 -7.45 5.85 -13.68
C ASP A 216 -8.56 6.24 -12.70
N ILE A 217 -9.22 5.26 -12.07
CA ILE A 217 -10.23 5.52 -11.03
C ILE A 217 -9.62 6.30 -9.86
N PHE A 218 -8.41 5.94 -9.42
CA PHE A 218 -7.73 6.67 -8.35
C PHE A 218 -7.41 8.11 -8.75
N SER A 219 -6.90 8.32 -9.97
CA SER A 219 -6.64 9.66 -10.51
C SER A 219 -7.92 10.50 -10.58
N ARG A 220 -9.04 9.89 -11.00
CA ARG A 220 -10.34 10.56 -11.15
C ARG A 220 -10.97 10.93 -9.80
N GLU A 221 -10.95 10.03 -8.83
CA GLU A 221 -11.64 10.23 -7.54
C GLU A 221 -10.84 11.05 -6.54
N ILE A 222 -9.52 10.88 -6.52
CA ILE A 222 -8.62 11.49 -5.52
C ILE A 222 -7.72 12.55 -6.16
N GLY A 223 -7.11 12.23 -7.30
CA GLY A 223 -6.13 13.09 -7.96
C GLY A 223 -6.70 14.28 -8.72
N GLY A 224 -8.00 14.27 -9.03
CA GLY A 224 -8.67 15.24 -9.89
C GLY A 224 -9.66 16.17 -9.21
N ARG A 225 -9.80 16.10 -7.88
CA ARG A 225 -10.67 16.97 -7.08
C ARG A 225 -9.92 18.18 -6.54
#